data_AF-A0A2Z5G4N3-F1
#
_entry.id   AF-A0A2Z5G4N3-F1
#
_cell.length_a   1.000
_cell.length_b   1.000
_cell.length_c   1.000
_cell.angle_alpha   90.00
_cell.angle_beta   90.00
_cell.angle_gamma   90.00
#
_symmetry.space_group_name_H-M   'P 1'
#
loop_
_entity.id
_entity.type
_entity.pdbx_description
1 polymer ?
#
loop_
_entity_poly.entity_id
_entity_poly.type
_entity_poly.pdbx_seq_one_letter_code
_entity_poly.pdbx_strand_id
1 'polypeptide(L)'
;MIHPGLAALKRWDKEEYAAGYRARFSEIPDSEGAHLCWRCGWEDADTETIESARHKQALAEGMEDHFEDTWGNLFDSGEEARANGIPFDEDRTEPWKEGWIAVDINLGLLAEREHG
;
A
#
# COMPACT_ATOMS: atom_id res chain seq x y z
N MET A 1 3.87 0.28 -11.78
CA MET A 1 3.70 1.51 -12.60
C MET A 1 3.19 2.56 -11.63
N ILE A 2 4.02 3.55 -11.25
CA ILE A 2 3.67 4.57 -10.24
C ILE A 2 2.41 5.29 -10.68
N HIS A 3 1.37 5.32 -9.84
CA HIS A 3 0.12 6.03 -10.15
C HIS A 3 0.43 7.52 -10.38
N PRO A 4 0.23 8.08 -11.59
CA PRO A 4 0.58 9.46 -11.90
C PRO A 4 -0.21 10.51 -11.07
N GLY A 5 -1.24 10.08 -10.35
CA GLY A 5 -2.02 10.91 -9.43
C GLY A 5 -1.29 11.30 -8.13
N LEU A 6 -0.22 10.58 -7.75
CA LEU A 6 0.47 10.75 -6.47
C LEU A 6 1.19 12.10 -6.32
N ALA A 7 1.81 12.62 -7.38
CA ALA A 7 2.52 13.90 -7.33
C ALA A 7 1.58 15.13 -7.32
N ALA A 8 0.28 14.96 -7.57
CA ALA A 8 -0.66 16.05 -7.80
C ALA A 8 -1.53 16.44 -6.58
N LEU A 9 -1.52 15.64 -5.50
CA LEU A 9 -2.34 15.93 -4.32
C LEU A 9 -1.59 16.83 -3.32
N LYS A 10 -1.98 18.11 -3.25
CA LYS A 10 -1.47 19.07 -2.25
C LYS A 10 -1.85 18.71 -0.80
N ARG A 11 -2.78 17.78 -0.59
CA ARG A 11 -3.18 17.27 0.73
C ARG A 11 -3.77 15.88 0.56
N TRP A 12 -3.03 14.86 0.98
CA TRP A 12 -3.55 13.50 1.08
C TRP A 12 -4.58 13.45 2.21
N ASP A 13 -5.78 12.93 1.94
CA ASP A 13 -6.78 12.68 2.97
C ASP A 13 -6.67 11.22 3.43
N LYS A 14 -6.13 11.05 4.64
CA LYS A 14 -5.89 9.74 5.25
C LYS A 14 -7.20 9.05 5.64
N GLU A 15 -8.22 9.81 6.02
CA GLU A 15 -9.51 9.27 6.42
C GLU A 15 -10.24 8.73 5.19
N GLU A 16 -10.19 9.46 4.07
CA GLU A 16 -10.75 8.99 2.80
C GLU A 16 -10.00 7.79 2.24
N TYR A 17 -8.66 7.79 2.29
CA TYR A 17 -7.86 6.62 1.92
C TYR A 17 -8.26 5.39 2.75
N ALA A 18 -8.32 5.53 4.07
CA ALA A 18 -8.72 4.43 4.94
C ALA A 18 -10.17 3.98 4.70
N ALA A 19 -11.07 4.91 4.33
CA ALA A 19 -12.43 4.57 3.95
C ALA A 19 -12.48 3.76 2.64
N GLY A 20 -11.67 4.11 1.64
CA GLY A 20 -11.50 3.36 0.40
C GLY A 20 -10.97 1.95 0.63
N TYR A 21 -9.93 1.84 1.45
CA TYR A 21 -9.35 0.56 1.84
C TYR A 21 -10.38 -0.37 2.47
N ARG A 22 -11.14 0.12 3.46
CA ARG A 22 -12.22 -0.67 4.11
C ARG A 22 -13.37 -1.00 3.17
N ALA A 23 -13.66 -0.13 2.20
CA ALA A 23 -14.74 -0.33 1.26
C ALA A 23 -14.54 -1.58 0.40
N ARG A 24 -13.28 -1.87 0.02
CA ARG A 24 -12.94 -3.08 -0.74
C ARG A 24 -13.32 -4.38 -0.02
N PHE A 25 -13.13 -4.44 1.30
CA PHE A 25 -13.50 -5.59 2.13
C PHE A 25 -14.99 -5.63 2.49
N SER A 26 -15.72 -4.55 2.21
CA SER A 26 -17.17 -4.44 2.42
C SER A 26 -17.97 -4.68 1.13
N GLU A 27 -17.34 -5.23 0.09
CA GLU A 27 -17.92 -5.49 -1.24
C GLU A 27 -18.47 -4.23 -1.94
N ILE A 28 -17.99 -3.05 -1.57
CA ILE A 28 -18.32 -1.81 -2.26
C ILE A 28 -17.41 -1.72 -3.50
N PRO A 29 -17.97 -1.62 -4.72
CA PRO A 29 -17.16 -1.54 -5.94
C PRO A 29 -16.44 -0.19 -6.05
N ASP A 30 -15.33 -0.18 -6.78
CA ASP A 30 -14.70 1.07 -7.21
C ASP A 30 -15.66 1.91 -8.08
N SER A 31 -15.49 3.23 -8.04
CA SER A 31 -16.27 4.18 -8.81
C SER A 31 -15.38 5.29 -9.36
N GLU A 32 -15.45 5.53 -10.67
CA GLU A 32 -14.72 6.64 -11.31
C GLU A 32 -15.10 8.02 -10.74
N GLY A 33 -16.27 8.15 -10.12
CA GLY A 33 -16.72 9.37 -9.45
C GLY A 33 -16.24 9.52 -8.00
N ALA A 34 -15.56 8.53 -7.44
CA ALA A 34 -15.02 8.59 -6.09
C ALA A 34 -13.79 9.50 -6.01
N HIS A 35 -13.55 10.04 -4.81
CA HIS A 35 -12.38 10.89 -4.58
C HIS A 35 -11.07 10.09 -4.76
N LEU A 36 -10.02 10.76 -5.24
CA LEU A 36 -8.76 10.10 -5.57
C LEU A 36 -8.14 9.34 -4.40
N CYS A 37 -8.11 9.92 -3.19
CA CYS A 37 -7.57 9.23 -2.01
C CYS A 37 -8.35 7.96 -1.67
N TRP A 38 -9.68 8.01 -1.79
CA TRP A 38 -10.54 6.83 -1.60
C TRP A 38 -10.23 5.75 -2.65
N ARG A 39 -10.09 6.12 -3.92
CA ARG A 39 -9.76 5.18 -4.99
C ARG A 39 -8.42 4.50 -4.77
N CYS A 40 -7.38 5.25 -4.41
CA CYS A 40 -6.07 4.68 -4.07
C CYS A 40 -6.17 3.69 -2.91
N GLY A 41 -6.91 4.02 -1.85
CA GLY A 41 -7.14 3.07 -0.75
C GLY A 41 -7.83 1.79 -1.19
N TRP A 42 -8.81 1.89 -2.08
CA TRP A 42 -9.52 0.74 -2.64
C TRP A 42 -8.61 -0.11 -3.54
N GLU A 43 -7.86 0.52 -4.45
CA GLU A 43 -6.92 -0.12 -5.38
C GLU A 43 -5.79 -0.86 -4.64
N ASP A 44 -5.26 -0.27 -3.57
CA ASP A 44 -4.27 -0.92 -2.71
C ASP A 44 -4.87 -2.16 -2.03
N ALA A 45 -6.07 -2.06 -1.46
CA ALA A 45 -6.77 -3.20 -0.85
C ALA A 45 -7.05 -4.34 -1.84
N ASP A 46 -7.41 -4.00 -3.08
CA ASP A 46 -7.66 -4.99 -4.12
C ASP A 46 -6.36 -5.69 -4.53
N THR A 47 -5.28 -4.92 -4.69
CA THR A 47 -3.93 -5.44 -4.95
C THR A 47 -3.49 -6.39 -3.83
N GLU A 48 -3.60 -5.99 -2.56
CA GLU A 48 -3.27 -6.87 -1.42
C GLU A 48 -4.07 -8.18 -1.46
N THR A 49 -5.36 -8.09 -1.79
CA THR A 49 -6.25 -9.25 -1.84
C THR A 49 -5.85 -10.20 -2.96
N ILE A 50 -5.63 -9.69 -4.17
CA ILE A 50 -5.28 -10.47 -5.36
C ILE A 50 -3.91 -11.14 -5.18
N GLU A 51 -2.90 -10.36 -4.79
CA GLU A 51 -1.53 -10.83 -4.64
C GLU A 51 -1.40 -11.82 -3.47
N SER A 52 -2.10 -11.59 -2.35
CA SER A 52 -2.18 -12.57 -1.26
C SER A 52 -2.84 -13.89 -1.68
N ALA A 53 -3.88 -13.83 -2.53
CA ALA A 53 -4.55 -15.02 -3.02
C ALA A 53 -3.67 -15.81 -3.98
N ARG A 54 -2.96 -15.12 -4.90
CA ARG A 54 -1.98 -15.73 -5.80
C ARG A 54 -0.85 -16.41 -5.03
N HIS A 55 -0.29 -15.74 -4.03
CA HIS A 55 0.75 -16.32 -3.17
C HIS A 55 0.28 -17.62 -2.49
N LYS A 56 -0.92 -17.59 -1.87
CA LYS A 56 -1.50 -18.79 -1.23
C LYS A 56 -1.72 -19.93 -2.22
N GLN A 57 -2.13 -19.61 -3.44
CA GLN A 57 -2.30 -20.60 -4.51
C GLN A 57 -0.97 -21.21 -4.93
N ALA A 58 0.06 -20.39 -5.17
CA ALA A 58 1.40 -20.86 -5.54
C ALA A 58 1.98 -21.82 -4.48
N LEU A 59 1.84 -21.47 -3.20
CA LEU A 59 2.23 -22.34 -2.08
C LEU A 59 1.47 -23.67 -2.08
N ALA A 60 0.15 -23.64 -2.33
CA ALA A 60 -0.67 -24.84 -2.36
C ALA A 60 -0.32 -25.77 -3.53
N GLU A 61 0.11 -25.21 -4.66
CA GLU A 61 0.51 -25.93 -5.87
C GLU A 61 1.98 -26.41 -5.81
N GLY A 62 2.73 -26.07 -4.76
CA GLY A 62 4.15 -26.41 -4.62
C GLY A 62 5.02 -25.73 -5.67
N MET A 63 4.52 -24.64 -6.25
CA MET A 63 5.24 -23.83 -7.24
C MET A 63 6.26 -22.94 -6.52
N GLU A 64 7.38 -22.70 -7.18
CA GLU A 64 8.30 -21.64 -6.78
C GLU A 64 7.55 -20.32 -7.02
N ASP A 65 7.11 -19.69 -5.94
CA ASP A 65 6.51 -18.37 -6.05
C ASP A 65 7.58 -17.40 -6.54
N HIS A 66 7.34 -16.74 -7.66
CA HIS A 66 8.15 -15.61 -8.11
C HIS A 66 7.79 -14.42 -7.22
N PHE A 67 8.23 -14.54 -5.97
CA PHE A 67 7.97 -13.65 -4.86
C PHE A 67 8.37 -12.22 -5.19
N GLU A 68 9.36 -12.02 -6.07
CA GLU A 68 9.89 -10.71 -6.43
C GLU A 68 8.83 -9.75 -7.00
N ASP A 69 7.97 -10.22 -7.91
CA ASP A 69 6.95 -9.35 -8.53
C ASP A 69 5.78 -9.06 -7.58
N THR A 70 5.34 -10.06 -6.83
CA THR A 70 4.22 -10.00 -5.87
C THR A 70 4.60 -9.19 -4.62
N TRP A 71 5.77 -9.49 -4.05
CA TRP A 71 6.34 -8.81 -2.89
C TRP A 71 6.71 -7.37 -3.24
N GLY A 72 7.26 -7.14 -4.44
CA GLY A 72 7.61 -5.81 -4.93
C GLY A 72 6.42 -4.85 -4.93
N ASN A 73 5.28 -5.25 -5.51
CA ASN A 73 4.09 -4.38 -5.55
C ASN A 73 3.55 -4.06 -4.15
N LEU A 74 3.53 -5.05 -3.24
CA LEU A 74 3.04 -4.86 -1.87
C LEU A 74 4.02 -4.03 -1.03
N PHE A 75 5.32 -4.23 -1.25
CA PHE A 75 6.38 -3.43 -0.65
C PHE A 75 6.29 -1.96 -1.09
N ASP A 76 6.21 -1.70 -2.40
CA ASP A 76 6.03 -0.36 -2.96
C ASP A 76 4.76 0.31 -2.39
N SER A 77 3.66 -0.44 -2.25
CA SER A 77 2.42 0.06 -1.64
C SER A 77 2.63 0.50 -0.17
N GLY A 78 3.45 -0.24 0.58
CA GLY A 78 3.84 0.11 1.94
C GLY A 78 4.70 1.37 2.01
N GLU A 79 5.68 1.49 1.11
CA GLU A 79 6.51 2.69 0.99
C GLU A 79 5.67 3.94 0.69
N GLU A 80 4.77 3.83 -0.30
CA GLU A 80 3.87 4.91 -0.69
C GLU A 80 2.93 5.31 0.45
N ALA A 81 2.38 4.33 1.18
CA ALA A 81 1.52 4.59 2.33
C ALA A 81 2.26 5.43 3.40
N ARG A 82 3.49 5.04 3.76
CA ARG A 82 4.30 5.80 4.73
C ARG A 82 4.66 7.19 4.22
N ALA A 83 5.05 7.31 2.95
CA ALA A 83 5.41 8.59 2.33
C ALA A 83 4.23 9.58 2.35
N ASN A 84 3.00 9.08 2.23
CA ASN A 84 1.76 9.85 2.33
C ASN A 84 1.23 10.00 3.77
N GLY A 85 1.97 9.49 4.76
CA GLY A 85 1.66 9.62 6.18
C GLY A 85 0.49 8.76 6.64
N ILE A 86 0.13 7.71 5.91
CA ILE A 86 -0.80 6.69 6.36
C ILE A 86 -0.19 6.00 7.60
N PRO A 87 -0.94 5.83 8.70
CA PRO A 87 -0.42 5.18 9.90
C PRO A 87 -0.10 3.71 9.63
N PHE A 88 0.84 3.17 10.39
CA PHE A 88 1.13 1.74 10.38
C PHE A 88 -0.12 0.93 10.79
N ASP A 89 -0.30 -0.22 10.15
CA ASP A 89 -1.43 -1.11 10.36
C ASP A 89 -0.94 -2.57 10.41
N GLU A 90 -1.16 -3.22 11.56
CA GLU A 90 -0.71 -4.59 11.85
C GLU A 90 -1.47 -5.64 11.02
N ASP A 91 -2.68 -5.30 10.55
CA ASP A 91 -3.53 -6.23 9.79
C ASP A 91 -3.10 -6.31 8.31
N ARG A 92 -2.09 -5.55 7.89
CA ARG A 92 -1.54 -5.54 6.53
C ARG A 92 -0.60 -6.71 6.27
N THR A 93 -0.42 -7.02 4.98
CA THR A 93 0.53 -8.05 4.56
C THR A 93 1.96 -7.75 5.01
N GLU A 94 2.78 -8.78 5.22
CA GLU A 94 4.19 -8.62 5.61
C GLU A 94 5.00 -7.70 4.68
N PRO A 95 4.95 -7.83 3.33
CA PRO A 95 5.67 -6.93 2.45
C PRO A 95 5.25 -5.47 2.58
N TRP A 96 3.95 -5.20 2.78
CA TRP A 96 3.47 -3.84 3.02
C TRP A 96 4.09 -3.25 4.28
N LYS A 97 4.14 -4.03 5.37
CA LYS A 97 4.73 -3.60 6.64
C LYS A 97 6.23 -3.32 6.49
N GLU A 98 6.95 -4.15 5.74
CA GLU A 98 8.37 -3.94 5.46
C GLU A 98 8.62 -2.65 4.66
N GLY A 99 7.85 -2.40 3.60
CA GLY A 99 7.96 -1.16 2.82
C GLY A 99 7.66 0.08 3.66
N TRP A 100 6.63 0.02 4.50
CA TRP A 100 6.29 1.11 5.42
C TRP A 100 7.45 1.43 6.37
N ILE A 101 8.04 0.39 6.99
CA ILE A 101 9.16 0.52 7.93
C ILE A 101 10.41 1.06 7.23
N ALA A 102 10.70 0.62 5.99
CA ALA A 102 11.86 1.08 5.23
C ALA A 102 11.83 2.61 5.04
N VAL A 103 10.67 3.16 4.67
CA VAL A 103 10.51 4.62 4.53
C VAL A 103 10.59 5.32 5.88
N ASP A 104 10.03 4.75 6.95
CA ASP A 104 10.08 5.36 8.29
C ASP A 104 11.51 5.49 8.82
N ILE A 105 12.33 4.43 8.65
CA ILE A 105 13.77 4.46 8.97
C ILE A 105 14.48 5.54 8.16
N ASN A 106 14.23 5.60 6.85
CA ASN A 106 14.87 6.60 5.98
C ASN A 106 14.51 8.03 6.38
N LEU A 107 13.27 8.29 6.78
CA LEU A 107 12.83 9.59 7.29
C LEU A 107 13.50 9.93 8.62
N GLY A 108 13.66 8.97 9.52
CA GLY A 108 14.40 9.13 10.78
C GLY A 108 15.87 9.51 10.53
N LEU A 109 16.55 8.81 9.62
CA LEU A 109 17.94 9.08 9.24
C LEU A 109 18.12 10.47 8.60
N LEU A 110 17.13 10.94 7.83
CA LEU A 110 17.16 12.28 7.24
C LEU A 110 17.02 13.37 8.33
N ALA A 111 16.10 13.19 9.28
CA ALA A 111 15.93 14.12 10.39
C ALA A 111 17.19 14.23 11.26
N GLU A 112 17.89 13.12 11.52
CA GLU A 112 19.16 13.13 12.26
C GLU A 112 20.28 13.90 11.53
N ARG A 113 20.32 13.85 10.19
CA ARG A 113 21.31 14.58 9.38
C ARG A 113 21.04 16.07 9.27
N GLU A 114 19.80 16.51 9.38
CA GLU A 114 19.43 17.93 9.36
C GLU A 114 19.69 18.63 10.71
N HIS A 115 19.84 17.85 11.79
CA HIS A 115 20.03 18.33 13.15
C HIS A 115 21.45 18.14 13.72
N GLY A 116 22.38 17.54 12.96
CA GLY A 116 23.79 17.34 13.34
C GLY A 116 24.75 18.30 12.62
#